data_AF-A0A352BTB2-F1
#
_entry.id   AF-A0A352BTB2-F1
#
_cell.length_a   1.000
_cell.length_b   1.000
_cell.length_c   1.000
_cell.angle_alpha   90.00
_cell.angle_beta   90.00
_cell.angle_gamma   90.00
#
_symmetry.space_group_name_H-M   'P 1'
#
loop_
_entity.id
_entity.type
_entity.pdbx_description
1 polymer ?
#
loop_
_entity_poly.entity_id
_entity_poly.type
_entity_poly.pdbx_seq_one_letter_code
_entity_poly.pdbx_strand_id
1 'polypeptide(L)' 'ELLKTKYPDIPIYPAGKDWVKIPAGWLIERAGFKGKRLGDAGVHKNQALVLVNYGQATGSEIWQLAQQI' A
#
# COMPACT_ATOMS: atom_id res chain seq x y z
N GLU A 1 -16.02 -8.10 -10.23
CA GLU A 1 -17.28 -7.41 -9.88
C GLU A 1 -17.45 -7.17 -8.38
N LEU A 2 -17.35 -8.20 -7.52
CA LEU A 2 -17.48 -8.08 -6.05
C LEU A 2 -16.73 -6.90 -5.39
N LEU A 3 -15.46 -6.68 -5.75
CA LEU A 3 -14.66 -5.59 -5.17
C LEU A 3 -15.23 -4.19 -5.49
N LYS A 4 -15.79 -3.99 -6.68
CA LYS A 4 -16.36 -2.70 -7.09
C LYS A 4 -17.69 -2.43 -6.38
N THR A 5 -18.44 -3.48 -6.06
CA THR A 5 -19.65 -3.34 -5.24
C THR A 5 -19.33 -2.93 -3.82
N LYS A 6 -18.30 -3.56 -3.21
CA LYS A 6 -17.89 -3.24 -1.83
C LYS A 6 -17.14 -1.92 -1.72
N TYR A 7 -16.36 -1.56 -2.74
CA TYR A 7 -15.58 -0.33 -2.82
C TYR A 7 -15.89 0.38 -4.14
N PRO A 8 -16.98 1.18 -4.21
CA PRO A 8 -17.42 1.81 -5.46
C PRO A 8 -16.39 2.72 -6.12
N ASP A 9 -15.48 3.27 -5.33
CA ASP A 9 -14.41 4.19 -5.73
C ASP A 9 -13.06 3.50 -6.01
N ILE A 10 -13.02 2.16 -6.05
CA ILE A 10 -11.80 1.42 -6.39
C ILE A 10 -11.39 1.68 -7.85
N PRO A 11 -10.14 2.15 -8.10
CA PRO A 11 -9.64 2.28 -9.45
C PRO A 11 -9.41 0.90 -10.06
N ILE A 12 -9.95 0.68 -11.26
CA ILE A 12 -9.83 -0.57 -12.00
C ILE A 12 -9.32 -0.23 -13.38
N TYR A 13 -8.21 -0.86 -13.77
CA TYR A 13 -7.63 -0.74 -15.09
C TYR A 13 -7.66 -2.11 -15.78
N PRO A 14 -8.15 -2.24 -17.02
CA PRO A 14 -8.04 -3.50 -17.76
C PRO A 14 -6.58 -3.98 -17.87
N ALA A 15 -6.34 -5.28 -17.69
CA ALA A 15 -5.01 -5.88 -17.73
C ALA A 15 -4.98 -7.21 -18.52
N GLY A 16 -5.93 -7.38 -19.44
CA GLY A 16 -6.12 -8.62 -20.21
C GLY A 16 -7.62 -8.92 -20.34
N LYS A 17 -7.95 -10.05 -20.97
CA LYS A 17 -9.34 -10.45 -21.22
C LYS A 17 -10.13 -10.65 -19.92
N ASP A 18 -9.50 -11.29 -18.93
CA ASP A 18 -10.15 -11.68 -17.67
C ASP A 18 -9.45 -11.08 -16.44
N TRP A 19 -8.53 -10.14 -16.65
CA TRP A 19 -7.71 -9.55 -15.60
C TRP A 19 -7.89 -8.04 -15.51
N VAL A 20 -7.87 -7.55 -14.28
CA VAL A 20 -7.84 -6.13 -13.98
C VAL A 20 -6.67 -5.82 -13.06
N LYS A 21 -6.03 -4.69 -13.31
CA LYS A 21 -4.99 -4.11 -12.47
C LYS A 21 -5.65 -3.16 -11.47
N ILE A 22 -5.39 -3.42 -10.21
CA ILE A 22 -5.77 -2.55 -9.09
C ILE A 22 -4.48 -1.88 -8.59
N PRO A 23 -4.45 -0.56 -8.40
CA PRO A 23 -3.28 0.10 -7.83
C PRO A 23 -3.07 -0.33 -6.39
N ALA A 24 -1.95 -1.01 -6.11
CA ALA A 24 -1.60 -1.41 -4.75
C ALA A 24 -1.50 -0.20 -3.80
N GLY A 25 -1.05 0.97 -4.27
CA GLY A 25 -1.04 2.19 -3.46
C GLY A 25 -2.43 2.61 -2.96
N TRP A 26 -3.48 2.39 -3.75
CA TRP A 26 -4.87 2.65 -3.32
C TRP A 26 -5.29 1.66 -2.22
N LEU A 27 -4.91 0.38 -2.34
CA LEU A 27 -5.18 -0.63 -1.33
C LEU A 27 -4.48 -0.31 -0.01
N ILE A 28 -3.18 0.04 -0.06
CA ILE A 28 -2.37 0.38 1.11
C ILE A 28 -2.91 1.63 1.82
N GLU A 29 -3.32 2.64 1.04
CA GLU A 29 -3.96 3.85 1.59
C GLU A 29 -5.30 3.54 2.25
N ARG A 30 -6.14 2.71 1.65
CA ARG A 30 -7.42 2.26 2.22
C ARG A 30 -7.26 1.41 3.47
N ALA A 31 -6.18 0.64 3.56
CA ALA A 31 -5.80 -0.10 4.75
C ALA A 31 -5.23 0.80 5.88
N GLY A 32 -5.10 2.10 5.65
CA GLY A 32 -4.68 3.08 6.66
C GLY A 32 -3.17 3.13 6.89
N PHE A 33 -2.36 2.62 5.95
CA PHE A 33 -0.91 2.59 6.11
C PHE A 33 -0.19 3.83 5.59
N LYS A 34 -0.80 4.64 4.73
CA LYS A 34 -0.16 5.86 4.19
C LYS A 34 0.22 6.83 5.31
N GLY A 35 1.51 7.18 5.39
CA GLY A 35 2.05 8.04 6.45
C GLY A 35 2.26 7.33 7.79
N LYS A 36 1.89 6.05 7.93
CA LYS A 36 2.08 5.27 9.15
C LYS A 36 3.56 4.98 9.39
N ARG A 37 3.97 5.01 10.66
CA ARG A 37 5.33 4.73 11.11
C ARG A 37 5.34 3.68 12.21
N LEU A 38 6.40 2.88 12.22
CA LEU A 38 6.79 1.92 13.24
C LEU A 38 8.26 2.19 13.56
N GLY A 39 8.51 3.03 14.56
CA GLY A 39 9.84 3.60 14.79
C GLY A 39 10.32 4.43 13.58
N ASP A 40 11.49 4.08 13.06
CA ASP A 40 12.09 4.74 11.89
C ASP A 40 11.65 4.12 10.55
N ALA A 41 10.98 2.96 10.55
CA ALA A 41 10.34 2.44 9.35
C ALA A 41 8.96 3.10 9.18
N GLY A 42 8.57 3.42 7.95
CA GLY A 42 7.20 3.87 7.68
C GLY A 42 6.83 3.88 6.21
N VAL A 43 5.59 4.25 5.93
CA VAL A 43 5.09 4.46 4.57
C VAL A 43 5.06 5.95 4.28
N HIS A 44 5.53 6.36 3.11
CA HIS A 44 5.61 7.77 2.75
C HIS A 44 4.23 8.45 2.76
N LYS A 45 4.14 9.64 3.37
CA LYS A 45 2.89 10.40 3.54
C LYS A 45 2.18 10.77 2.24
N ASN A 46 2.93 10.95 1.14
CA ASN A 46 2.36 11.34 -0.16
C ASN A 46 2.25 10.18 -1.15
N GLN A 47 2.90 9.04 -0.89
CA GLN A 47 3.01 7.92 -1.84
C GLN A 47 2.96 6.58 -1.09
N ALA A 48 1.80 5.93 -1.05
CA ALA A 48 1.56 4.76 -0.22
C ALA A 48 2.38 3.50 -0.62
N LEU A 49 2.96 3.46 -1.83
CA LEU A 49 3.83 2.35 -2.27
C LEU A 49 5.28 2.47 -1.76
N VAL A 50 5.65 3.63 -1.21
CA VAL A 50 7.04 3.91 -0.85
C VAL A 50 7.22 3.62 0.64
N LEU A 51 7.99 2.59 0.95
CA LEU A 51 8.54 2.40 2.29
C LEU A 51 9.73 3.34 2.49
N VAL A 52 9.82 3.91 3.68
CA VAL A 52 10.77 4.96 4.04
C VAL A 52 11.50 4.52 5.31
N ASN A 53 12.82 4.67 5.28
CA ASN A 53 13.62 4.75 6.49
C ASN A 53 13.79 6.24 6.86
N TYR A 54 13.27 6.65 8.01
CA TYR A 54 13.34 8.02 8.53
C TYR A 54 14.63 8.32 9.30
N GLY A 55 15.48 7.33 9.51
CA GLY A 55 16.72 7.44 10.27
C GLY A 55 17.46 6.11 10.29
N GLN A 56 17.25 5.34 11.36
CA GLN A 56 18.05 4.16 11.68
C GLN A 56 17.31 2.83 11.47
N ALA A 57 16.24 2.80 10.67
CA ALA A 57 15.52 1.56 10.41
C ALA A 57 16.43 0.53 9.74
N THR A 58 16.50 -0.64 10.34
CA THR A 58 17.19 -1.81 9.80
C THR A 58 16.42 -2.42 8.63
N GLY A 59 17.10 -3.21 7.80
CA GLY A 59 16.44 -3.98 6.75
C GLY A 59 15.35 -4.91 7.29
N SER A 60 15.55 -5.49 8.49
CA SER A 60 14.56 -6.33 9.15
C SER A 60 13.31 -5.56 9.57
N GLU A 61 13.43 -4.32 10.04
CA GLU A 61 12.28 -3.47 10.39
C GLU A 61 11.50 -3.03 9.15
N ILE A 62 12.19 -2.69 8.05
CA ILE A 62 11.54 -2.41 6.77
C ILE A 62 10.81 -3.65 6.24
N TRP A 63 11.43 -4.83 6.35
CA TRP A 63 10.80 -6.10 5.99
C TRP A 63 9.57 -6.40 6.85
N GLN A 64 9.66 -6.22 8.17
CA GLN A 64 8.52 -6.39 9.06
C GLN A 64 7.37 -5.43 8.73
N LEU A 65 7.66 -4.17 8.42
CA LEU A 65 6.65 -3.23 7.94
C LEU A 65 5.99 -3.73 6.65
N ALA A 66 6.77 -4.22 5.68
CA ALA A 66 6.24 -4.76 4.43
C ALA A 66 5.32 -5.97 4.66
N GLN A 67 5.65 -6.84 5.62
CA GLN A 67 4.85 -8.01 5.98
C GLN A 67 3.56 -7.67 6.76
N GLN A 68 3.46 -6.48 7.34
CA GLN A 68 2.24 -6.01 8.02
C GLN A 68 1.23 -5.37 7.05
N ILE A 69 1.69 -4.96 5.87
CA ILE A 69 0.87 -4.35 4.80
C ILE A 69 0.19 -5.45 3.99
#